data_AF-A0A951D6Q3-F1
#
_entry.id   AF-A0A951D6Q3-F1
#
_cell.length_a   1.000
_cell.length_b   1.000
_cell.length_c   1.000
_cell.angle_alpha   90.00
_cell.angle_beta   90.00
_cell.angle_gamma   90.00
#
_symmetry.space_group_name_H-M   'P 1'
#
loop_
_entity.id
_entity.type
_entity.pdbx_description
1 polymer ?
#
loop_
_entity_poly.entity_id
_entity_poly.type
_entity_poly.pdbx_seq_one_letter_code
_entity_poly.pdbx_strand_id
1 'polypeptide(L)'
;MSASIAVAGLASACGTQRISIPKSDPNYTSNLLGAQLFAQRCSGCHTLSYAATHGSAANPRTAQFNNGPNFDVRCERPITRVLYAIQNGGFSGAIMPQNVVVGPDAIAVARFVATYAGRQAKSAPGVTQCVDLPIGTIPATTPTATTAAGATSTTAAATPATTTATTATHAKPGTTAKKKK
;
A
#
# COMPACT_ATOMS: atom_id res chain seq x y z
N MET A 1 -9.98 28.61 50.37
CA MET A 1 -9.40 27.27 50.09
C MET A 1 -9.58 27.00 48.61
N SER A 2 -8.55 27.27 47.80
CA SER A 2 -8.59 27.08 46.35
C SER A 2 -7.77 25.85 46.01
N ALA A 3 -8.43 24.77 45.59
CA ALA A 3 -7.79 23.54 45.15
C ALA A 3 -7.65 23.59 43.62
N SER A 4 -6.44 23.82 43.13
CA SER A 4 -6.09 23.66 41.72
C SER A 4 -5.72 22.21 41.46
N ILE A 5 -6.56 21.47 40.74
CA ILE A 5 -6.23 20.15 40.20
C ILE A 5 -5.48 20.38 38.88
N ALA A 6 -4.16 20.15 38.90
CA ALA A 6 -3.35 20.11 37.69
C ALA A 6 -3.53 18.74 37.01
N VAL A 7 -4.26 18.71 35.89
CA VAL A 7 -4.32 17.53 35.01
C VAL A 7 -3.03 17.49 34.19
N ALA A 8 -2.11 16.60 34.54
CA ALA A 8 -0.94 16.31 33.72
C ALA A 8 -1.39 15.60 32.43
N GLY A 9 -1.21 16.27 31.28
CA GLY A 9 -1.47 15.70 29.97
C GLY A 9 -0.49 14.56 29.65
N LEU A 10 -0.97 13.33 29.65
CA LEU A 10 -0.31 12.19 29.02
C LEU A 10 -0.32 12.42 27.49
N ALA A 11 0.72 13.06 26.98
CA ALA A 11 0.96 13.11 25.54
C ALA A 11 1.26 11.68 25.05
N SER A 12 0.28 11.06 24.39
CA SER A 12 0.46 9.80 23.68
C SER A 12 1.48 10.02 22.55
N ALA A 13 2.71 9.54 22.72
CA ALA A 13 3.77 9.57 21.70
C ALA A 13 3.53 8.61 20.51
N CYS A 14 2.27 8.26 20.22
CA CYS A 14 1.91 7.43 19.10
C CYS A 14 2.00 8.27 17.81
N GLY A 15 3.18 8.31 17.17
CA GLY A 15 3.33 8.92 15.84
C GLY A 15 4.50 9.86 15.61
N THR A 16 5.55 9.86 16.44
CA THR A 16 6.73 10.71 16.19
C THR A 16 7.62 10.20 15.06
N GLN A 17 7.52 8.92 14.70
CA GLN A 17 8.32 8.32 13.64
C GLN A 17 7.69 8.64 12.27
N ARG A 18 8.53 9.12 11.34
CA ARG A 18 8.12 9.55 10.00
C ARG A 18 8.86 8.74 8.95
N ILE A 19 8.21 8.60 7.79
CA ILE A 19 8.83 8.05 6.59
C ILE A 19 10.11 8.84 6.28
N SER A 20 11.22 8.13 6.07
CA SER A 20 12.56 8.72 6.01
C SER A 20 13.28 8.34 4.71
N ILE A 21 12.76 8.80 3.57
CA ILE A 21 13.41 8.60 2.26
C ILE A 21 14.34 9.79 1.98
N PRO A 22 15.65 9.57 1.71
CA PRO A 22 16.56 10.64 1.32
C PRO A 22 16.08 11.33 0.05
N LYS A 23 15.96 12.67 0.06
CA LYS A 23 15.59 13.45 -1.13
C LYS A 23 16.58 13.31 -2.29
N SER A 24 17.82 12.90 -1.98
CA SER A 24 18.87 12.60 -2.96
C SER A 24 18.73 11.22 -3.61
N ASP A 25 17.75 10.40 -3.19
CA ASP A 25 17.45 9.14 -3.86
C ASP A 25 17.00 9.43 -5.31
N PRO A 26 17.66 8.87 -6.34
CA PRO A 26 17.27 9.09 -7.74
C PRO A 26 15.84 8.61 -8.04
N ASN A 27 15.28 7.74 -7.20
CA ASN A 27 13.92 7.22 -7.28
C ASN A 27 13.01 7.79 -6.17
N TYR A 28 13.36 8.93 -5.56
CA TYR A 28 12.71 9.53 -4.40
C TYR A 28 11.18 9.46 -4.46
N THR A 29 10.56 9.99 -5.51
CA THR A 29 9.09 10.03 -5.63
C THR A 29 8.46 8.64 -5.58
N SER A 30 9.03 7.68 -6.32
CA SER A 30 8.51 6.30 -6.34
C SER A 30 8.74 5.56 -5.02
N ASN A 31 9.88 5.79 -4.38
CA ASN A 31 10.21 5.20 -3.09
C ASN A 31 9.40 5.82 -1.94
N LEU A 32 9.09 7.11 -2.02
CA LEU A 32 8.20 7.79 -1.08
C LEU A 32 6.77 7.26 -1.18
N LEU A 33 6.24 7.10 -2.39
CA LEU A 33 4.94 6.47 -2.62
C LEU A 33 4.92 5.04 -2.07
N GLY A 34 5.93 4.23 -2.41
CA GLY A 34 6.05 2.86 -1.90
C GLY A 34 6.12 2.80 -0.38
N ALA A 35 6.83 3.72 0.27
CA ALA A 35 6.90 3.81 1.73
C ALA A 35 5.55 4.18 2.36
N GLN A 36 4.81 5.12 1.76
CA GLN A 36 3.47 5.50 2.23
C GLN A 36 2.49 4.33 2.14
N LEU A 37 2.46 3.65 0.99
CA LEU A 37 1.63 2.47 0.78
C LEU A 37 2.01 1.33 1.73
N PHE A 38 3.30 1.09 1.93
CA PHE A 38 3.79 0.10 2.89
C PHE A 38 3.32 0.42 4.32
N ALA A 39 3.44 1.68 4.74
CA ALA A 39 2.96 2.11 6.05
C ALA A 39 1.45 1.93 6.22
N GLN A 40 0.67 2.16 5.17
CA GLN A 40 -0.79 2.03 5.21
C GLN A 40 -1.27 0.57 5.14
N ARG A 41 -0.54 -0.30 4.45
CA ARG A 41 -1.05 -1.63 4.06
C ARG A 41 -0.28 -2.80 4.65
N CYS A 42 0.97 -2.61 5.04
CA CYS A 42 1.88 -3.68 5.46
C CYS A 42 2.34 -3.54 6.92
N SER A 43 2.20 -2.35 7.52
CA SER A 43 2.73 -1.99 8.83
C SER A 43 2.25 -2.85 10.00
N GLY A 44 1.06 -3.46 9.89
CA GLY A 44 0.50 -4.30 10.95
C GLY A 44 1.28 -5.59 11.17
N CYS A 45 1.99 -6.09 10.15
CA CYS A 45 2.73 -7.36 10.23
C CYS A 45 4.23 -7.18 10.04
N HIS A 46 4.67 -6.13 9.33
CA HIS A 46 6.06 -5.96 8.95
C HIS A 46 6.71 -4.74 9.59
N THR A 47 8.00 -4.87 9.88
CA THR A 47 8.88 -3.79 10.30
C THR A 47 9.78 -3.37 9.14
N LEU A 48 9.81 -2.07 8.88
CA LEU A 48 10.73 -1.39 7.98
C LEU A 48 10.81 0.07 8.40
N SER A 49 11.94 0.46 8.99
CA SER A 49 12.21 1.78 9.56
C SER A 49 12.02 2.93 8.56
N TYR A 50 12.40 2.73 7.30
CA TYR A 50 12.23 3.73 6.24
C TYR A 50 10.76 4.09 5.97
N ALA A 51 9.82 3.20 6.31
CA ALA A 51 8.38 3.44 6.28
C ALA A 51 7.78 3.74 7.66
N ALA A 52 8.61 3.88 8.71
CA ALA A 52 8.18 4.06 10.10
C ALA A 52 7.23 2.96 10.61
N THR A 53 7.50 1.70 10.25
CA THR A 53 6.64 0.55 10.60
C THR A 53 7.31 -0.40 11.57
N HIS A 54 6.52 -1.00 12.48
CA HIS A 54 7.00 -1.84 13.58
C HIS A 54 6.10 -3.06 13.83
N GLY A 55 5.59 -3.71 12.77
CA GLY A 55 4.64 -4.83 12.90
C GLY A 55 5.26 -6.21 13.11
N SER A 56 6.58 -6.34 12.89
CA SER A 56 7.27 -7.61 13.12
C SER A 56 7.49 -7.87 14.60
N ALA A 57 7.68 -9.14 14.95
CA ALA A 57 8.12 -9.50 16.28
C ALA A 57 9.48 -8.87 16.61
N ALA A 58 9.60 -8.30 17.82
CA ALA A 58 10.86 -7.72 18.31
C ALA A 58 11.96 -8.79 18.47
N ASN A 59 11.57 -10.04 18.79
CA ASN A 59 12.46 -11.18 18.88
C ASN A 59 11.90 -12.33 18.03
N PRO A 60 12.69 -12.92 17.11
CA PRO A 60 12.24 -14.06 16.31
C PRO A 60 11.77 -15.25 17.13
N ARG A 61 12.30 -15.45 18.35
CA ARG A 61 11.90 -16.53 19.26
C ARG A 61 10.51 -16.34 19.87
N THR A 62 9.99 -15.12 19.84
CA THR A 62 8.66 -14.78 20.36
C THR A 62 7.70 -14.39 19.23
N ALA A 63 8.08 -14.63 17.98
CA ALA A 63 7.25 -14.34 16.84
C ALA A 63 5.97 -15.19 16.89
N GLN A 64 4.83 -14.51 16.80
CA GLN A 64 3.55 -15.15 16.57
C GLN A 64 3.49 -15.61 15.11
N PHE A 65 2.65 -16.61 14.86
CA PHE A 65 2.47 -17.15 13.52
C PHE A 65 2.17 -16.06 12.49
N ASN A 66 1.35 -15.06 12.85
CA ASN A 66 0.94 -13.98 11.97
C ASN A 66 1.96 -12.82 11.84
N ASN A 67 3.11 -12.85 12.52
CA ASN A 67 4.11 -11.80 12.35
C ASN A 67 4.82 -11.92 11.00
N GLY A 68 4.89 -10.80 10.28
CA GLY A 68 5.70 -10.70 9.08
C GLY A 68 7.18 -10.48 9.41
N PRO A 69 8.09 -10.80 8.48
CA PRO A 69 9.52 -10.53 8.63
C PRO A 69 9.85 -9.05 8.85
N ASN A 70 10.89 -8.82 9.65
CA ASN A 70 11.52 -7.51 9.80
C ASN A 70 12.46 -7.24 8.61
N PHE A 71 12.06 -6.33 7.74
CA PHE A 71 12.82 -5.95 6.55
C PHE A 71 13.98 -5.01 6.82
N ASP A 72 14.13 -4.44 8.01
CA ASP A 72 15.35 -3.68 8.33
C ASP A 72 16.60 -4.57 8.22
N VAL A 73 16.45 -5.83 8.64
CA VAL A 73 17.55 -6.81 8.64
C VAL A 73 17.41 -7.87 7.54
N ARG A 74 16.18 -8.21 7.13
CA ARG A 74 15.97 -9.23 6.10
C ARG A 74 16.05 -8.61 4.71
N CYS A 75 16.98 -9.09 3.90
CA CYS A 75 17.11 -8.69 2.51
C CYS A 75 15.94 -9.21 1.67
N GLU A 76 15.42 -8.36 0.78
CA GLU A 76 14.39 -8.72 -0.19
C GLU A 76 14.68 -8.15 -1.58
N ARG A 77 15.57 -8.82 -2.30
CA ARG A 77 15.91 -8.53 -3.70
C ARG A 77 15.83 -9.81 -4.52
N PRO A 78 15.54 -9.72 -5.84
CA PRO A 78 15.22 -8.51 -6.62
C PRO A 78 13.76 -8.03 -6.43
N ILE A 79 13.38 -6.90 -7.04
CA ILE A 79 12.01 -6.34 -7.01
C ILE A 79 10.95 -7.39 -7.37
N THR A 80 11.21 -8.23 -8.37
CA THR A 80 10.27 -9.27 -8.83
C THR A 80 9.93 -10.28 -7.75
N ARG A 81 10.87 -10.58 -6.86
CA ARG A 81 10.65 -11.44 -5.69
C ARG A 81 9.65 -10.81 -4.72
N VAL A 82 9.76 -9.51 -4.48
CA VAL A 82 8.83 -8.79 -3.59
C VAL A 82 7.46 -8.66 -4.24
N LEU A 83 7.42 -8.34 -5.53
CA LEU A 83 6.17 -8.23 -6.28
C LEU A 83 5.41 -9.57 -6.26
N TYR A 84 6.12 -10.69 -6.44
CA TYR A 84 5.53 -12.02 -6.31
C TYR A 84 4.89 -12.22 -4.95
N ALA A 85 5.59 -11.87 -3.85
CA ALA A 85 5.04 -12.01 -2.50
C ALA A 85 3.78 -11.14 -2.30
N ILE A 86 3.75 -9.92 -2.81
CA ILE A 86 2.58 -9.04 -2.73
C ILE A 86 1.37 -9.66 -3.45
N GLN A 87 1.59 -10.23 -4.64
CA GLN A 87 0.53 -10.81 -5.46
C GLN A 87 0.01 -12.14 -4.91
N ASN A 88 0.89 -12.94 -4.30
CA ASN A 88 0.59 -14.33 -3.92
C ASN A 88 0.40 -14.55 -2.41
N GLY A 89 0.48 -13.50 -1.60
CA GLY A 89 0.21 -13.59 -0.17
C GLY A 89 1.43 -14.09 0.62
N GLY A 90 2.58 -13.53 0.30
CA GLY A 90 3.88 -14.02 0.74
C GLY A 90 4.36 -15.22 -0.08
N PHE A 91 5.50 -15.78 0.29
CA PHE A 91 6.06 -16.95 -0.41
C PHE A 91 5.34 -18.26 -0.09
N SER A 92 4.53 -18.29 0.98
CA SER A 92 3.70 -19.44 1.35
C SER A 92 2.23 -19.29 0.98
N GLY A 93 1.75 -18.06 0.74
CA GLY A 93 0.33 -17.78 0.54
C GLY A 93 -0.55 -17.95 1.78
N ALA A 94 0.01 -18.29 2.94
CA ALA A 94 -0.76 -18.79 4.08
C ALA A 94 -1.24 -17.69 5.05
N ILE A 95 -0.54 -16.55 5.13
CA ILE A 95 -0.74 -15.56 6.21
C ILE A 95 -0.82 -14.15 5.66
N MET A 96 0.15 -13.76 4.84
CA MET A 96 0.12 -12.45 4.19
C MET A 96 -1.03 -12.46 3.18
N PRO A 97 -1.92 -11.45 3.19
CA PRO A 97 -3.02 -11.42 2.23
C PRO A 97 -2.48 -11.27 0.79
N GLN A 98 -3.18 -11.86 -0.17
CA GLN A 98 -2.91 -11.67 -1.59
C GLN A 98 -3.37 -10.29 -2.05
N ASN A 99 -2.63 -9.70 -3.00
CA ASN A 99 -3.03 -8.47 -3.69
C ASN A 99 -3.36 -7.31 -2.75
N VAL A 100 -2.64 -7.21 -1.62
CA VAL A 100 -2.78 -6.13 -0.62
C VAL A 100 -2.66 -4.73 -1.25
N VAL A 101 -1.86 -4.64 -2.31
CA VAL A 101 -1.82 -3.56 -3.30
C VAL A 101 -1.68 -4.19 -4.68
N VAL A 102 -2.08 -3.48 -5.74
CA VAL A 102 -2.10 -4.00 -7.12
C VAL A 102 -1.52 -2.99 -8.11
N GLY A 103 -1.20 -3.45 -9.32
CA GLY A 103 -0.79 -2.59 -10.42
C GLY A 103 0.44 -1.72 -10.08
N PRO A 104 0.44 -0.42 -10.47
CA PRO A 104 1.54 0.49 -10.18
C PRO A 104 1.89 0.63 -8.71
N ASP A 105 0.90 0.54 -7.82
CA ASP A 105 1.11 0.65 -6.37
C ASP A 105 1.89 -0.55 -5.83
N ALA A 106 1.58 -1.77 -6.32
CA ALA A 106 2.35 -2.96 -5.98
C ALA A 106 3.81 -2.85 -6.45
N ILE A 107 4.02 -2.27 -7.64
CA ILE A 107 5.36 -2.02 -8.18
C ILE A 107 6.12 -1.00 -7.31
N ALA A 108 5.46 0.08 -6.88
CA ALA A 108 6.05 1.10 -6.02
C ALA A 108 6.46 0.50 -4.65
N VAL A 109 5.58 -0.28 -4.02
CA VAL A 109 5.90 -0.98 -2.77
C VAL A 109 7.03 -1.98 -2.97
N ALA A 110 7.00 -2.78 -4.03
CA ALA A 110 8.04 -3.77 -4.31
C ALA A 110 9.41 -3.11 -4.54
N ARG A 111 9.45 -2.00 -5.30
CA ARG A 111 10.67 -1.21 -5.50
C ARG A 111 11.19 -0.63 -4.20
N PHE A 112 10.31 -0.04 -3.40
CA PHE A 112 10.66 0.53 -2.11
C PHE A 112 11.28 -0.52 -1.18
N VAL A 113 10.60 -1.65 -0.97
CA VAL A 113 11.11 -2.75 -0.13
C VAL A 113 12.45 -3.26 -0.66
N ALA A 114 12.58 -3.51 -1.96
CA ALA A 114 13.85 -3.98 -2.51
C ALA A 114 15.00 -2.96 -2.38
N THR A 115 14.69 -1.66 -2.40
CA THR A 115 15.68 -0.59 -2.24
C THR A 115 16.19 -0.49 -0.80
N TYR A 116 15.29 -0.66 0.19
CA TYR A 116 15.57 -0.33 1.60
C TYR A 116 15.72 -1.54 2.53
N ALA A 117 15.23 -2.72 2.13
CA ALA A 117 15.34 -3.92 2.94
C ALA A 117 16.80 -4.35 3.18
N GLY A 118 17.08 -4.93 4.34
CA GLY A 118 18.37 -5.47 4.73
C GLY A 118 19.46 -4.43 5.04
N ARG A 119 19.16 -3.13 5.03
CA ARG A 119 20.16 -2.08 5.26
C ARG A 119 20.69 -2.00 6.70
N GLN A 120 20.01 -2.62 7.65
CA GLN A 120 20.44 -2.70 9.05
C GLN A 120 20.94 -4.11 9.41
N ALA A 121 21.12 -4.99 8.42
CA ALA A 121 21.73 -6.29 8.66
C ALA A 121 23.17 -6.12 9.17
N LYS A 122 23.56 -6.93 10.17
CA LYS A 122 24.95 -6.96 10.62
C LYS A 122 25.81 -7.61 9.53
N SER A 123 26.92 -6.96 9.20
CA SER A 123 27.88 -7.55 8.27
C SER A 123 28.59 -8.73 8.90
N ALA A 124 28.80 -9.79 8.11
CA ALA A 124 29.51 -10.99 8.52
C ALA A 124 30.55 -11.34 7.45
N PRO A 125 31.75 -11.83 7.84
CA PRO A 125 32.77 -12.27 6.88
C PRO A 125 32.21 -13.31 5.90
N GLY A 126 32.45 -13.11 4.60
CA GLY A 126 32.00 -14.02 3.54
C GLY A 126 30.53 -13.90 3.15
N VAL A 127 29.77 -12.93 3.70
CA VAL A 127 28.36 -12.70 3.34
C VAL A 127 28.20 -11.39 2.57
N THR A 128 27.77 -11.51 1.31
CA THR A 128 27.41 -10.34 0.47
C THR A 128 26.29 -9.55 1.15
N GLN A 129 26.49 -8.24 1.31
CA GLN A 129 25.48 -7.40 1.93
C GLN A 129 24.31 -7.19 0.97
N CYS A 130 23.11 -7.03 1.51
CA CYS A 130 21.92 -6.83 0.70
C CYS A 130 22.08 -5.65 -0.26
N VAL A 131 22.74 -4.58 0.21
CA VAL A 131 22.97 -3.35 -0.55
C VAL A 131 23.80 -3.56 -1.82
N ASP A 132 24.65 -4.59 -1.86
CA ASP A 132 25.51 -4.93 -2.99
C ASP A 132 24.80 -5.80 -4.03
N LEU A 133 23.68 -6.43 -3.66
CA LEU A 133 22.89 -7.23 -4.59
C LEU A 133 22.12 -6.32 -5.55
N PRO A 134 21.95 -6.68 -6.83
CA PRO A 134 21.15 -5.87 -7.73
C PRO A 134 19.70 -5.80 -7.26
N ILE A 135 19.12 -4.59 -7.30
CA ILE A 135 17.69 -4.39 -7.05
C ILE A 135 16.86 -5.14 -8.12
N GLY A 136 17.39 -5.26 -9.33
CA GLY A 136 16.70 -5.87 -10.47
C GLY A 136 15.66 -4.94 -11.09
N THR A 137 15.08 -5.39 -12.20
CA THR A 137 14.04 -4.66 -12.94
C THR A 137 12.81 -5.54 -13.07
N ILE A 138 11.64 -4.90 -13.17
CA ILE A 138 10.42 -5.60 -13.60
C ILE A 138 10.44 -5.52 -15.13
N PRO A 139 10.35 -6.64 -15.85
CA PRO A 139 10.19 -6.58 -17.29
C PRO A 139 8.93 -5.76 -17.57
N ALA A 140 9.07 -4.70 -18.37
CA ALA A 140 7.90 -3.96 -18.82
C ALA A 140 6.96 -4.99 -19.44
N THR A 141 5.76 -5.14 -18.88
CA THR A 141 4.68 -5.79 -19.60
C THR A 141 4.56 -5.00 -20.89
N THR A 142 5.05 -5.58 -21.99
CA THR A 142 4.64 -5.19 -23.33
C THR A 142 3.13 -5.01 -23.22
N PRO A 143 2.56 -3.84 -23.54
CA PRO A 143 1.12 -3.75 -23.61
C PRO A 143 0.73 -4.83 -24.60
N THR A 144 0.12 -5.92 -24.11
CA THR A 144 -0.63 -6.83 -24.95
C THR A 144 -1.56 -5.89 -25.68
N ALA A 145 -1.28 -5.68 -26.97
CA ALA A 145 -2.14 -4.90 -27.81
C ALA A 145 -3.51 -5.52 -27.60
N THR A 146 -4.39 -4.77 -26.93
CA THR A 146 -5.81 -5.00 -27.05
C THR A 146 -6.05 -4.88 -28.54
N THR A 147 -6.07 -6.02 -29.23
CA THR A 147 -6.68 -6.11 -30.55
C THR A 147 -8.08 -5.63 -30.32
N ALA A 148 -8.32 -4.36 -30.62
CA ALA A 148 -9.63 -3.82 -30.84
C ALA A 148 -10.21 -4.69 -31.95
N ALA A 149 -10.96 -5.72 -31.56
CA ALA A 149 -11.87 -6.38 -32.46
C ALA A 149 -12.80 -5.27 -32.95
N GLY A 150 -12.63 -4.92 -34.23
CA GLY A 150 -13.37 -3.85 -34.86
C GLY A 150 -14.86 -4.09 -34.67
N ALA A 151 -15.49 -3.20 -33.90
CA ALA A 151 -16.91 -2.98 -34.02
C ALA A 151 -17.12 -2.27 -35.37
N THR A 152 -17.31 -3.05 -36.42
CA THR A 152 -17.89 -2.58 -37.68
C THR A 152 -19.28 -2.06 -37.35
N SER A 153 -19.40 -0.74 -37.23
CA SER A 153 -20.67 -0.05 -37.15
C SER A 153 -21.37 -0.16 -38.50
N THR A 154 -22.25 -1.15 -38.63
CA THR A 154 -23.24 -1.18 -39.71
C THR A 154 -24.27 -0.10 -39.44
N THR A 155 -24.28 0.94 -40.28
CA THR A 155 -25.29 1.98 -40.32
C THR A 155 -26.65 1.35 -40.66
N ALA A 156 -27.50 1.14 -39.65
CA ALA A 156 -28.91 0.81 -39.85
C ALA A 156 -29.72 2.10 -39.83
N ALA A 157 -30.44 2.34 -40.92
CA ALA A 157 -31.29 3.49 -41.17
C ALA A 157 -32.38 3.65 -40.11
N ALA A 158 -32.63 4.91 -39.75
CA ALA A 158 -33.66 5.34 -38.82
C ALA A 158 -35.06 5.26 -39.45
N THR A 159 -36.01 4.67 -38.71
CA THR A 159 -37.46 4.86 -38.89
C THR A 159 -37.96 5.70 -37.71
N PRO A 160 -38.71 6.79 -37.91
CA PRO A 160 -39.18 7.63 -36.81
C PRO A 160 -40.43 7.01 -36.14
N ALA A 161 -40.32 6.69 -34.85
CA ALA A 161 -41.46 6.39 -34.00
C ALA A 161 -41.76 7.61 -33.09
N THR A 162 -42.92 8.21 -33.35
CA THR A 162 -43.59 9.20 -32.51
C THR A 162 -43.83 8.66 -31.10
N THR A 163 -43.40 9.36 -30.05
CA THR A 163 -44.00 9.19 -28.72
C THR A 163 -43.95 10.50 -27.92
N THR A 164 -45.14 10.87 -27.47
CA THR A 164 -45.58 12.02 -26.70
C THR A 164 -44.85 12.18 -25.37
N ALA A 165 -44.43 13.41 -25.05
CA ALA A 165 -43.90 13.80 -23.75
C ALA A 165 -45.06 14.07 -22.77
N THR A 166 -45.07 13.35 -21.64
CA THR A 166 -45.87 13.68 -20.45
C THR A 166 -44.92 14.15 -19.35
N THR A 167 -45.03 15.43 -19.02
CA THR A 167 -44.31 16.13 -17.95
C THR A 167 -44.79 15.64 -16.58
N ALA A 168 -43.88 15.13 -15.74
CA ALA A 168 -44.14 14.86 -14.32
C ALA A 168 -43.16 15.67 -13.47
N THR A 169 -43.71 16.64 -12.74
CA THR A 169 -43.03 17.61 -11.89
C THR A 169 -42.63 16.97 -10.55
N HIS A 170 -41.38 17.14 -10.13
CA HIS A 170 -40.89 16.73 -8.82
C HIS A 170 -41.43 17.64 -7.70
N ALA A 171 -42.13 17.03 -6.73
CA ALA A 171 -42.51 17.64 -5.47
C ALA A 171 -41.43 17.44 -4.40
N LYS A 172 -41.20 18.50 -3.62
CA LYS A 172 -40.20 18.65 -2.55
C LYS A 172 -40.68 17.97 -1.25
N PRO A 173 -39.83 17.25 -0.48
CA PRO A 173 -40.24 16.66 0.79
C PRO A 173 -40.27 17.67 1.94
N GLY A 174 -41.33 17.56 2.76
CA GLY A 174 -41.62 18.40 3.91
C GLY A 174 -40.98 17.95 5.21
N THR A 175 -40.67 18.94 6.05
CA THR A 175 -40.11 18.86 7.40
C THR A 175 -41.20 18.51 8.42
N THR A 176 -41.01 17.47 9.24
CA THR A 176 -41.89 17.18 10.39
C THR A 176 -41.23 17.59 11.71
N ALA A 177 -41.93 18.47 12.43
CA ALA A 177 -41.59 18.97 13.74
C ALA A 177 -41.96 17.97 14.85
N LYS A 178 -41.04 17.79 15.80
CA LYS A 178 -41.17 16.94 16.99
C LYS A 178 -42.04 17.65 18.05
N LYS A 179 -43.15 17.04 18.46
CA LYS A 179 -44.00 17.48 19.58
C LYS A 179 -43.39 17.04 20.92
N LYS A 180 -43.31 17.99 21.86
CA LYS A 180 -43.05 17.77 23.29
C LYS A 180 -44.26 17.11 23.96
N LYS A 181 -44.00 16.16 24.85
CA LYS A 181 -44.81 15.83 26.02
C LYS A 181 -43.87 15.39 27.14
#